data_AF-A0A1J1GJX5-F1
#
_entry.id   AF-A0A1J1GJX5-F1
#
_cell.length_a   1.000
_cell.length_b   1.000
_cell.length_c   1.000
_cell.angle_alpha   90.00
_cell.angle_beta   90.00
_cell.angle_gamma   90.00
#
_symmetry.space_group_name_H-M   'P 1'
#
loop_
_entity.id
_entity.type
_entity.pdbx_description
1 polymer ?
#
loop_
_entity_poly.entity_id
_entity_poly.type
_entity_poly.pdbx_seq_one_letter_code
_entity_poly.pdbx_strand_id
1 'polypeptide(L)'
;LFKEENLQISVSKFNKDHLRVLAEKESKNVNNLVYLDKPFKQFEKHFIELIVSLVKSMHAFWENMCYYNDVRLSQFGRTWEQEKFNYWFDKMHKDTKNICDKISEECRVFKKSYPSDKEYPSFFKKKKKELNEFEKKQIKWFFSYIDVCEKEWSYIKSLRNNPGICPLKCLFKKGKNYEMLKNEQNK
;
A
#
# COMPACT_ATOMS: atom_id res chain seq x y z
N LEU A 1 -32.19 5.77 75.44
CA LEU A 1 -32.69 6.35 74.18
C LEU A 1 -31.55 7.16 73.58
N PHE A 2 -31.02 6.68 72.46
CA PHE A 2 -29.67 6.95 71.97
C PHE A 2 -29.41 8.44 71.68
N LYS A 3 -28.25 8.89 72.17
CA LYS A 3 -27.68 10.23 72.11
C LYS A 3 -27.22 10.58 70.70
N GLU A 4 -27.11 11.89 70.45
CA GLU A 4 -26.39 12.50 69.33
C GLU A 4 -25.07 11.78 69.04
N GLU A 5 -24.93 11.17 67.86
CA GLU A 5 -23.64 10.76 67.33
C GLU A 5 -23.45 11.37 65.94
N ASN A 6 -22.86 12.56 65.96
CA ASN A 6 -21.84 13.04 65.06
C ASN A 6 -21.95 12.61 63.58
N LEU A 7 -22.42 13.56 62.76
CA LEU A 7 -21.97 13.75 61.38
C LEU A 7 -20.45 14.00 61.35
N GLN A 8 -19.64 12.98 61.62
CA GLN A 8 -18.26 12.93 61.17
C GLN A 8 -18.25 12.14 59.86
N ILE A 9 -18.53 12.84 58.77
CA ILE A 9 -17.94 12.49 57.49
C ILE A 9 -16.44 12.60 57.75
N SER A 10 -15.78 11.46 57.98
CA SER A 10 -14.33 11.43 58.00
C SER A 10 -13.89 11.83 56.60
N VAL A 11 -13.51 13.10 56.45
CA VAL A 11 -12.77 13.56 55.28
C VAL A 11 -11.50 12.74 55.33
N SER A 12 -11.47 11.65 54.56
CA SER A 12 -10.26 10.89 54.31
C SER A 12 -9.19 11.91 53.97
N LYS A 13 -8.17 12.04 54.84
CA LYS A 13 -7.09 13.03 54.73
C LYS A 13 -6.71 13.13 53.25
N PHE A 14 -7.00 14.28 52.64
CA PHE A 14 -6.79 14.50 51.21
C PHE A 14 -5.31 14.22 50.91
N ASN A 15 -5.03 13.05 50.33
CA ASN A 15 -3.66 12.57 50.16
C ASN A 15 -3.09 13.20 48.89
N LYS A 16 -2.57 14.42 49.06
CA LYS A 16 -1.91 15.21 48.01
C LYS A 16 -0.80 14.42 47.31
N ASP A 17 -0.08 13.57 48.04
CA ASP A 17 0.98 12.73 47.47
C ASP A 17 0.41 11.63 46.58
N HIS A 18 -0.76 11.07 46.90
CA HIS A 18 -1.41 10.08 46.03
C HIS A 18 -1.88 10.70 44.70
N LEU A 19 -2.47 11.90 44.73
CA LEU A 19 -2.84 12.63 43.52
C LEU A 19 -1.60 13.05 42.72
N ARG A 20 -0.53 13.45 43.39
CA ARG A 20 0.76 13.76 42.75
C ARG A 20 1.33 12.52 42.05
N VAL A 21 1.31 11.35 42.69
CA VAL A 21 1.78 10.09 42.09
C VAL A 21 0.92 9.68 40.89
N LEU A 22 -0.41 9.85 40.97
CA LEU A 22 -1.30 9.62 39.83
C LEU A 22 -1.03 10.59 38.68
N ALA A 23 -0.90 11.89 38.96
CA ALA A 23 -0.59 12.91 37.97
C ALA A 23 0.81 12.72 37.34
N GLU A 24 1.81 12.29 38.10
CA GLU A 24 3.14 11.94 37.59
C GLU A 24 3.10 10.68 36.71
N LYS A 25 2.28 9.67 37.05
CA LYS A 25 2.03 8.50 36.20
C LYS A 25 1.34 8.88 34.89
N GLU A 26 0.33 9.74 34.98
CA GLU A 26 -0.46 10.18 33.84
C GLU A 26 0.36 11.08 32.91
N SER A 27 1.17 11.98 33.46
CA SER A 27 2.17 12.77 32.74
C SER A 27 3.23 11.91 32.03
N LYS A 28 3.76 10.86 32.69
CA LYS A 28 4.64 9.88 32.04
C LYS A 28 3.95 9.15 30.90
N ASN A 29 2.69 8.76 31.07
CA ASN A 29 1.91 8.12 30.01
C ASN A 29 1.67 9.06 28.81
N VAL A 30 1.35 10.33 29.05
CA VAL A 30 1.17 11.34 27.98
C VAL A 30 2.48 11.60 27.23
N ASN A 31 3.60 11.75 27.94
CA ASN A 31 4.90 11.93 27.31
C ASN A 31 5.34 10.70 26.51
N ASN A 32 5.05 9.49 26.99
CA ASN A 32 5.26 8.27 26.22
C ASN A 32 4.41 8.28 24.95
N LEU A 33 3.11 8.58 25.01
CA LEU A 33 2.24 8.66 23.82
C LEU A 33 2.75 9.64 22.75
N VAL A 34 3.29 10.79 23.13
CA VAL A 34 3.90 11.76 22.20
C VAL A 34 5.17 11.20 21.55
N TYR A 35 5.99 10.45 22.29
CA TYR A 35 7.21 9.83 21.76
C TYR A 35 6.91 8.67 20.79
N LEU A 36 5.82 7.93 21.03
CA LEU A 36 5.37 6.80 20.23
C LEU A 36 4.84 7.18 18.84
N ASP A 37 4.54 8.45 18.61
CA ASP A 37 4.02 8.95 17.33
C ASP A 37 5.11 9.23 16.29
N LYS A 38 6.36 9.45 16.72
CA LYS A 38 7.49 9.76 15.81
C LYS A 38 7.88 8.58 14.91
N PRO A 39 8.02 7.33 15.39
CA PRO A 39 8.33 6.19 14.53
C PRO A 39 7.23 5.91 13.49
N PHE A 40 5.96 6.08 13.89
CA PHE A 40 4.83 5.92 12.98
C PHE A 40 4.85 6.95 11.84
N LYS A 41 5.04 8.24 12.17
CA LYS A 41 5.16 9.30 11.16
C LYS A 41 6.34 9.09 10.21
N GLN A 42 7.48 8.62 10.74
CA GLN A 42 8.64 8.28 9.90
C GLN A 42 8.34 7.11 8.96
N PHE A 43 7.64 6.09 9.46
CA PHE A 43 7.21 4.96 8.65
C PHE A 43 6.23 5.38 7.55
N GLU A 44 5.22 6.19 7.88
CA GLU A 44 4.23 6.70 6.93
C GLU A 44 4.90 7.52 5.81
N LYS A 45 5.82 8.41 6.18
CA LYS A 45 6.62 9.15 5.19
C LYS A 45 7.38 8.21 4.27
N HIS A 46 8.07 7.22 4.83
CA HIS A 46 8.82 6.24 4.04
C HIS A 46 7.92 5.42 3.11
N PHE A 47 6.73 5.04 3.57
CA PHE A 47 5.74 4.34 2.76
C PHE A 47 5.33 5.17 1.55
N ILE A 48 4.96 6.44 1.76
CA ILE A 48 4.57 7.35 0.69
C ILE A 48 5.70 7.54 -0.33
N GLU A 49 6.92 7.78 0.15
CA GLU A 49 8.11 7.93 -0.69
C GLU A 49 8.35 6.68 -1.56
N LEU A 50 8.22 5.48 -0.98
CA LEU A 50 8.37 4.22 -1.70
C LEU A 50 7.31 4.07 -2.79
N ILE A 51 6.03 4.29 -2.48
CA ILE A 51 4.95 4.17 -3.46
C ILE A 51 5.14 5.17 -4.61
N VAL A 52 5.47 6.43 -4.30
CA VAL A 52 5.71 7.46 -5.31
C VAL A 52 6.90 7.09 -6.20
N SER A 53 7.99 6.61 -5.61
CA SER A 53 9.18 6.15 -6.35
C SER A 53 8.85 4.99 -7.29
N LEU A 54 8.08 4.02 -6.79
CA LEU A 54 7.67 2.84 -7.52
C LEU A 54 6.81 3.20 -8.74
N VAL A 55 5.75 3.99 -8.53
CA VAL A 55 4.85 4.43 -9.61
C VAL A 55 5.60 5.25 -10.66
N LYS A 56 6.46 6.18 -10.24
CA LYS A 56 7.28 6.98 -11.17
C LYS A 56 8.19 6.11 -12.03
N SER A 57 8.88 5.14 -11.41
CA SER A 57 9.81 4.26 -12.10
C SER A 57 9.08 3.39 -13.13
N MET A 58 7.99 2.74 -12.71
CA MET A 58 7.17 1.92 -13.60
C MET A 58 6.53 2.72 -14.73
N HIS A 59 6.03 3.93 -14.43
CA HIS A 59 5.51 4.83 -15.45
C HIS A 59 6.58 5.16 -16.51
N ALA A 60 7.81 5.47 -16.09
CA ALA A 60 8.90 5.75 -17.04
C ALA A 60 9.20 4.54 -17.95
N PHE A 61 9.19 3.32 -17.42
CA PHE A 61 9.34 2.11 -18.24
C PHE A 61 8.17 1.92 -19.21
N TRP A 62 6.93 2.13 -18.75
CA TRP A 62 5.74 2.08 -19.60
C TRP A 62 5.82 3.07 -20.77
N GLU A 63 6.18 4.33 -20.47
CA GLU A 63 6.36 5.38 -21.47
C GLU A 63 7.42 5.02 -22.50
N ASN A 64 8.57 4.52 -22.05
CA ASN A 64 9.65 4.08 -22.94
C ASN A 64 9.17 2.95 -23.86
N MET A 65 8.49 1.94 -23.31
CA MET A 65 7.95 0.83 -24.10
C MET A 65 6.99 1.35 -25.17
N CYS A 66 6.05 2.23 -24.81
CA CYS A 66 5.09 2.78 -25.75
C CYS A 66 5.74 3.64 -26.85
N TYR A 67 6.74 4.44 -26.47
CA TYR A 67 7.47 5.32 -27.38
C TYR A 67 8.28 4.52 -28.41
N TYR A 68 9.15 3.61 -27.96
CA TYR A 68 10.04 2.86 -28.86
C TYR A 68 9.31 1.86 -29.76
N ASN A 69 8.09 1.46 -29.38
CA ASN A 69 7.28 0.54 -30.16
C ASN A 69 6.26 1.23 -31.09
N ASP A 70 6.29 2.57 -31.18
CA ASP A 70 5.38 3.37 -32.01
C ASP A 70 3.89 3.16 -31.67
N VAL A 71 3.58 2.81 -30.42
CA VAL A 71 2.21 2.44 -30.01
C VAL A 71 1.23 3.57 -30.35
N ARG A 72 1.61 4.82 -30.06
CA ARG A 72 0.77 6.01 -30.17
C ARG A 72 0.57 6.53 -31.59
N LEU A 73 1.27 6.01 -32.59
CA LEU A 73 1.17 6.48 -33.98
C LEU A 73 -0.18 6.19 -34.62
N SER A 74 -0.98 5.30 -34.02
CA SER A 74 -2.31 4.96 -34.55
C SER A 74 -3.40 5.09 -33.50
N GLN A 75 -4.61 5.39 -33.94
CA GLN A 75 -5.78 5.47 -33.04
C GLN A 75 -5.98 4.18 -32.25
N PHE A 76 -5.87 3.05 -32.93
CA PHE A 76 -5.97 1.73 -32.31
C PHE A 76 -4.89 1.50 -31.25
N GLY A 77 -3.65 1.93 -31.49
CA GLY A 77 -2.58 1.77 -30.52
C GLY A 77 -2.77 2.66 -29.29
N ARG A 78 -3.32 3.87 -29.46
CA ARG A 78 -3.74 4.71 -28.33
C ARG A 78 -4.84 4.06 -27.50
N THR A 79 -5.82 3.41 -28.14
CA THR A 79 -6.85 2.66 -27.40
C THR A 79 -6.27 1.46 -26.65
N TRP A 80 -5.40 0.68 -27.31
CA TRP A 80 -4.69 -0.43 -26.67
C TRP A 80 -3.87 0.04 -25.47
N GLU A 81 -3.10 1.12 -25.64
CA GLU A 81 -2.30 1.70 -24.57
C GLU A 81 -3.16 2.08 -23.37
N GLN A 82 -4.28 2.78 -23.61
CA GLN A 82 -5.17 3.21 -22.54
C GLN A 82 -5.75 2.01 -21.77
N GLU A 83 -6.19 0.96 -22.47
CA GLU A 83 -6.71 -0.25 -21.83
C GLU A 83 -5.64 -0.94 -20.95
N LYS A 84 -4.42 -1.08 -21.46
CA LYS A 84 -3.32 -1.74 -20.75
C LYS A 84 -2.78 -0.89 -19.60
N PHE A 85 -2.68 0.43 -19.80
CA PHE A 85 -2.29 1.35 -18.75
C PHE A 85 -3.28 1.32 -17.60
N ASN A 86 -4.58 1.40 -17.89
CA ASN A 86 -5.63 1.36 -16.87
C ASN A 86 -5.57 0.05 -16.08
N TYR A 87 -5.42 -1.09 -16.75
CA TYR A 87 -5.28 -2.38 -16.07
C TYR A 87 -4.09 -2.42 -15.10
N TRP A 88 -2.93 -1.93 -15.54
CA TRP A 88 -1.74 -1.83 -14.69
C TRP A 88 -1.98 -0.90 -13.49
N PHE A 89 -2.48 0.31 -13.76
CA PHE A 89 -2.70 1.34 -12.75
C PHE A 89 -3.72 0.90 -11.70
N ASP A 90 -4.84 0.31 -12.10
CA ASP A 90 -5.88 -0.18 -11.21
C ASP A 90 -5.35 -1.29 -10.29
N LYS A 91 -4.54 -2.20 -10.84
CA LYS A 91 -3.90 -3.26 -10.03
C LYS A 91 -2.92 -2.65 -9.02
N MET A 92 -2.04 -1.74 -9.46
CA MET A 92 -1.10 -1.06 -8.56
C MET A 92 -1.84 -0.33 -7.43
N HIS A 93 -2.87 0.44 -7.78
CA HIS A 93 -3.68 1.16 -6.81
C HIS A 93 -4.34 0.21 -5.80
N LYS A 94 -4.93 -0.90 -6.27
CA LYS A 94 -5.53 -1.91 -5.41
C LYS A 94 -4.51 -2.55 -4.46
N ASP A 95 -3.35 -2.94 -4.98
CA ASP A 95 -2.30 -3.58 -4.18
C ASP A 95 -1.70 -2.62 -3.14
N THR A 96 -1.48 -1.36 -3.51
CA THR A 96 -1.06 -0.29 -2.58
C THR A 96 -2.10 -0.05 -1.50
N LYS A 97 -3.39 -0.01 -1.85
CA LYS A 97 -4.46 0.14 -0.86
C LYS A 97 -4.48 -1.04 0.11
N ASN A 98 -4.39 -2.28 -0.39
CA ASN A 98 -4.39 -3.48 0.44
C ASN A 98 -3.24 -3.49 1.47
N ILE A 99 -2.02 -3.13 1.06
CA ILE A 99 -0.88 -3.09 1.99
C ILE A 99 -1.01 -1.94 2.99
N CYS A 100 -1.53 -0.78 2.56
CA CYS A 100 -1.81 0.35 3.42
C CYS A 100 -2.85 0.01 4.50
N ASP A 101 -3.98 -0.57 4.10
CA ASP A 101 -5.07 -0.97 4.99
C ASP A 101 -4.58 -2.03 6.01
N LYS A 102 -3.82 -3.03 5.54
CA LYS A 102 -3.22 -4.05 6.40
C LYS A 102 -2.32 -3.42 7.46
N ILE A 103 -1.38 -2.57 7.06
CA ILE A 103 -0.41 -1.98 8.00
C ILE A 103 -1.11 -1.02 8.96
N SER A 104 -2.08 -0.23 8.47
CA SER A 104 -2.90 0.65 9.29
C SER A 104 -3.62 -0.12 10.40
N GLU A 105 -4.23 -1.25 10.06
CA GLU A 105 -4.90 -2.10 11.04
C GLU A 105 -3.92 -2.70 12.06
N GLU A 106 -2.79 -3.23 11.60
CA GLU A 106 -1.76 -3.78 12.49
C GLU A 106 -1.19 -2.71 13.43
N CYS A 107 -1.00 -1.48 12.95
CA CYS A 107 -0.58 -0.35 13.77
C CYS A 107 -1.66 0.02 14.81
N ARG A 108 -2.94 0.00 14.43
CA ARG A 108 -4.06 0.28 15.34
C ARG A 108 -4.11 -0.74 16.48
N VAL A 109 -4.00 -2.03 16.15
CA VAL A 109 -3.96 -3.12 17.14
C VAL A 109 -2.74 -2.98 18.04
N PHE A 110 -1.56 -2.72 17.46
CA PHE A 110 -0.32 -2.53 18.21
C PHE A 110 -0.40 -1.34 19.18
N LYS A 111 -0.93 -0.18 18.76
CA LYS A 111 -1.09 0.97 19.67
C LYS A 111 -2.02 0.66 20.85
N LYS A 112 -3.06 -0.16 20.65
CA LYS A 112 -3.99 -0.57 21.73
C LYS A 112 -3.38 -1.54 22.74
N SER A 113 -2.30 -2.24 22.40
CA SER A 113 -1.66 -3.21 23.31
C SER A 113 -0.66 -2.56 24.28
N TYR A 114 -0.57 -1.22 24.32
CA TYR A 114 0.38 -0.45 25.15
C TYR A 114 1.82 -0.99 25.08
N PRO A 115 2.46 -0.98 23.89
CA PRO A 115 3.76 -1.59 23.70
C PRO A 115 4.87 -0.88 24.48
N SER A 116 5.87 -1.65 24.89
CA SER A 116 7.10 -1.12 25.48
C SER A 116 7.99 -0.40 24.46
N ASP A 117 8.90 0.43 24.96
CA ASP A 117 9.89 1.16 24.15
C ASP A 117 10.77 0.23 23.29
N LYS A 118 10.98 -1.02 23.72
CA LYS A 118 11.76 -2.02 22.96
C LYS A 118 10.94 -2.66 21.83
N GLU A 119 9.62 -2.78 22.00
CA GLU A 119 8.73 -3.41 21.03
C GLU A 119 8.45 -2.49 19.84
N TYR A 120 8.39 -1.18 20.06
CA TYR A 120 8.12 -0.18 19.02
C TYR A 120 9.10 -0.23 17.83
N PRO A 121 10.43 -0.12 18.04
CA PRO A 121 11.39 -0.20 16.95
C PRO A 121 11.36 -1.55 16.23
N SER A 122 11.14 -2.64 16.97
CA SER A 122 11.06 -3.99 16.41
C SER A 122 9.87 -4.14 15.46
N PHE A 123 8.71 -3.61 15.87
CA PHE A 123 7.50 -3.59 15.06
C PHE A 123 7.71 -2.85 13.73
N PHE A 124 8.19 -1.60 13.77
CA PHE A 124 8.41 -0.83 12.54
C PHE A 124 9.53 -1.37 11.66
N LYS A 125 10.56 -2.01 12.25
CA LYS A 125 11.58 -2.75 11.49
C LYS A 125 10.96 -3.91 10.71
N LYS A 126 10.01 -4.63 11.31
CA LYS A 126 9.25 -5.68 10.61
C LYS A 126 8.39 -5.09 9.50
N LYS A 127 7.67 -4.00 9.75
CA LYS A 127 6.84 -3.33 8.72
C LYS A 127 7.65 -2.82 7.54
N LYS A 128 8.85 -2.28 7.79
CA LYS A 128 9.77 -1.89 6.71
C LYS A 128 10.20 -3.08 5.85
N LYS A 129 10.44 -4.27 6.44
CA LYS A 129 10.72 -5.48 5.66
C LYS A 129 9.53 -5.89 4.79
N GLU A 130 8.32 -5.85 5.33
CA GLU A 130 7.10 -6.15 4.57
C GLU A 130 6.92 -5.20 3.38
N LEU A 131 7.25 -3.90 3.54
CA LEU A 131 7.23 -2.93 2.44
C LEU A 131 8.29 -3.21 1.37
N ASN A 132 9.51 -3.57 1.76
CA ASN A 132 10.56 -3.94 0.80
C ASN A 132 10.20 -5.21 0.01
N GLU A 133 9.53 -6.17 0.65
CA GLU A 133 9.02 -7.37 -0.02
C GLU A 133 7.88 -7.02 -0.99
N PHE A 134 6.99 -6.11 -0.59
CA PHE A 134 5.96 -5.57 -1.47
C PHE A 134 6.57 -4.91 -2.71
N GLU A 135 7.55 -4.02 -2.53
CA GLU A 135 8.26 -3.34 -3.63
C GLU A 135 8.84 -4.35 -4.62
N LYS A 136 9.61 -5.33 -4.13
CA LYS A 136 10.21 -6.38 -4.99
C LYS A 136 9.17 -7.16 -5.77
N LYS A 137 8.06 -7.51 -5.13
CA LYS A 137 6.96 -8.24 -5.78
C LYS A 137 6.32 -7.40 -6.89
N GLN A 138 6.07 -6.12 -6.63
CA GLN A 138 5.47 -5.23 -7.61
C GLN A 138 6.40 -4.99 -8.80
N ILE A 139 7.70 -4.75 -8.57
CA ILE A 139 8.70 -4.61 -9.62
C ILE A 139 8.74 -5.87 -10.49
N LYS A 140 8.86 -7.05 -9.87
CA LYS A 140 8.90 -8.33 -10.61
C LYS A 140 7.66 -8.53 -11.47
N TRP A 141 6.48 -8.32 -10.88
CA TRP A 141 5.22 -8.48 -11.59
C TRP A 141 5.09 -7.48 -12.75
N PHE A 142 5.49 -6.23 -12.55
CA PHE A 142 5.43 -5.20 -13.58
C PHE A 142 6.33 -5.52 -14.79
N PHE A 143 7.56 -5.98 -14.57
CA PHE A 143 8.43 -6.36 -15.69
C PHE A 143 7.85 -7.55 -16.48
N SER A 144 7.31 -8.56 -15.80
CA SER A 144 6.60 -9.64 -16.48
C SER A 144 5.39 -9.15 -17.27
N TYR A 145 4.68 -8.14 -16.75
CA TYR A 145 3.56 -7.52 -17.45
C TYR A 145 3.99 -6.74 -18.70
N ILE A 146 5.09 -5.97 -18.62
CA ILE A 146 5.67 -5.25 -19.76
C ILE A 146 6.09 -6.24 -20.86
N ASP A 147 6.78 -7.32 -20.52
CA ASP A 147 7.22 -8.33 -21.49
C ASP A 147 6.03 -8.92 -22.28
N VAL A 148 4.91 -9.15 -21.59
CA VAL A 148 3.67 -9.63 -22.23
C VAL A 148 3.11 -8.56 -23.17
N CYS A 149 3.06 -7.30 -22.72
CA CYS A 149 2.58 -6.19 -23.53
C CYS A 149 3.42 -5.96 -24.79
N GLU A 150 4.75 -6.04 -24.69
CA GLU A 150 5.67 -5.90 -25.82
C GLU A 150 5.46 -7.00 -26.87
N LYS A 151 5.31 -8.26 -26.43
CA LYS A 151 5.05 -9.40 -27.31
C LYS A 151 3.69 -9.25 -28.00
N GLU A 152 2.66 -8.89 -27.25
CA GLU A 152 1.31 -8.67 -27.77
C GLU A 152 1.32 -7.55 -28.83
N TRP A 153 1.96 -6.41 -28.53
CA TRP A 153 2.03 -5.30 -29.45
C TRP A 153 2.84 -5.64 -30.71
N SER A 154 3.98 -6.33 -30.57
CA SER A 154 4.79 -6.79 -31.69
C SER A 154 4.00 -7.69 -32.64
N TYR A 155 3.17 -8.58 -32.10
CA TYR A 155 2.26 -9.40 -32.89
C TYR A 155 1.21 -8.57 -33.62
N ILE A 156 0.61 -7.57 -32.98
CA ILE A 156 -0.36 -6.69 -33.63
C ILE A 156 0.31 -5.85 -34.74
N LYS A 157 1.52 -5.37 -34.50
CA LYS A 157 2.32 -4.60 -35.49
C LYS A 157 2.64 -5.46 -36.72
N SER A 158 3.01 -6.73 -36.54
CA SER A 158 3.33 -7.62 -37.66
C SER A 158 2.11 -7.94 -38.54
N LEU A 159 0.93 -8.11 -37.93
CA LEU A 159 -0.32 -8.32 -38.67
C LEU A 159 -0.71 -7.11 -39.54
N ARG A 160 -0.44 -5.89 -39.06
CA ARG A 160 -0.66 -4.67 -39.88
C ARG A 160 0.20 -4.61 -41.13
N ASN A 161 1.44 -5.08 -41.02
CA ASN A 161 2.38 -5.08 -42.12
C ASN A 161 2.10 -6.21 -43.13
N ASN A 162 1.14 -7.10 -42.85
CA ASN A 162 0.75 -8.19 -43.74
C ASN A 162 -0.79 -8.29 -43.89
N PRO A 163 -1.41 -7.41 -44.70
CA PRO A 163 -2.87 -7.21 -44.75
C PRO A 163 -3.69 -8.41 -45.26
N GLY A 164 -3.04 -9.49 -45.70
CA GLY A 164 -3.70 -10.74 -46.10
C GLY A 164 -4.25 -11.59 -44.93
N ILE A 165 -3.90 -11.27 -43.68
CA ILE A 165 -4.25 -12.07 -42.51
C ILE A 165 -5.23 -11.29 -41.60
N CYS A 166 -6.52 -11.43 -41.91
CA CYS A 166 -7.68 -11.15 -41.05
C CYS A 166 -7.94 -9.67 -40.63
N PRO A 167 -9.20 -9.18 -40.66
CA PRO A 167 -9.52 -7.83 -40.18
C PRO A 167 -9.23 -7.69 -38.68
N LEU A 168 -8.45 -6.67 -38.30
CA LEU A 168 -8.09 -6.29 -36.91
C LEU A 168 -9.29 -6.26 -35.94
N LYS A 169 -10.52 -6.04 -36.44
CA LYS A 169 -11.78 -6.12 -35.68
C LYS A 169 -12.04 -7.49 -35.03
N CYS A 170 -11.40 -8.57 -35.49
CA CYS A 170 -11.60 -9.93 -34.98
C CYS A 170 -10.75 -10.27 -33.75
N LEU A 171 -9.65 -9.53 -33.49
CA LEU A 171 -8.74 -9.82 -32.37
C LEU A 171 -9.34 -9.48 -31.01
N PHE A 172 -10.22 -8.47 -30.94
CA PHE A 172 -10.82 -7.99 -29.70
C PHE A 172 -12.23 -8.55 -29.43
N LYS A 173 -12.85 -9.22 -30.42
CA LYS A 173 -14.13 -9.91 -30.22
C LYS A 173 -14.01 -11.25 -29.49
N LYS A 174 -12.80 -11.79 -29.33
CA LYS A 174 -12.57 -12.96 -28.48
C LYS A 174 -12.08 -12.49 -27.12
N GLY A 175 -12.97 -12.47 -26.13
CA GLY A 175 -12.63 -12.42 -24.70
C GLY A 175 -11.77 -13.60 -24.19
N LYS A 176 -11.06 -14.30 -25.08
CA LYS A 176 -10.18 -15.44 -24.81
C LYS A 176 -8.72 -15.05 -24.54
N ASN A 177 -8.27 -13.84 -24.90
CA ASN A 177 -6.90 -13.41 -24.56
C ASN A 177 -6.72 -13.10 -23.06
N TYR A 178 -7.81 -12.84 -22.33
CA TYR A 178 -7.78 -12.73 -20.86
C TYR A 178 -7.64 -14.10 -20.17
N GLU A 179 -7.95 -15.22 -20.83
CA GLU A 179 -7.77 -16.56 -20.26
C GLU A 179 -6.29 -16.97 -20.21
N MET A 180 -5.44 -16.51 -21.14
CA MET A 180 -3.99 -16.75 -21.06
C MET A 180 -3.35 -16.09 -19.83
N LEU A 181 -3.73 -14.84 -19.52
CA LEU A 181 -3.29 -14.14 -18.31
C LEU A 181 -3.84 -14.75 -17.01
N LYS A 182 -5.03 -15.37 -17.04
CA LYS A 182 -5.58 -16.12 -15.88
C LYS A 182 -4.90 -17.47 -15.69
N ASN A 183 -4.52 -18.16 -16.75
CA ASN A 183 -3.95 -19.51 -16.68
C ASN A 183 -2.46 -19.51 -16.29
N GLU A 184 -1.73 -18.43 -16.55
CA GLU A 184 -0.36 -18.25 -16.05
C GLU A 184 -0.29 -17.82 -14.56
N GLN A 185 -1.41 -17.37 -13.97
CA GLN A 185 -1.49 -17.04 -12.54
C GLN A 185 -1.77 -18.26 -11.64
N ASN A 186 -2.13 -19.41 -12.23
CA ASN A 186 -2.48 -20.65 -11.53
C ASN A 186 -1.40 -21.75 -11.66
N LYS A 187 -0.20 -21.41 -12.13
CA LYS A 187 1.00 -22.28 -12.16
C LYS A 187 2.10 -21.69 -11.30
#